data_AF-A0A2G6V630-F1
#
_entry.id   AF-A0A2G6V630-F1
#
_cell.length_a   1.000
_cell.length_b   1.000
_cell.length_c   1.000
_cell.angle_alpha   90.00
_cell.angle_beta   90.00
_cell.angle_gamma   90.00
#
_symmetry.space_group_name_H-M   'P 1'
#
loop_
_entity.id
_entity.type
_entity.pdbx_description
1 polymer ?
#
loop_
_entity_poly.entity_id
_entity_poly.type
_entity_poly.pdbx_seq_one_letter_code
_entity_poly.pdbx_strand_id
1 'polypeptide(L)'
;MKAYFSFLFLLAFPYFCIAQIDTTYIKPFDNKLSVRTYLSMKFISMEQEIDGEIKKFMPNSPMSLGAGVSINNTIINLSYGYGLNFMKDDKKGRTKALDFQIHNYGRKFIIDLFVQKYHGFYTSDNSDKNIQLYPDLKIQQYGAFGQYVFNNKKFSYKAAFNQNEKQLKSAGSFLVGGGVYFSKINSDSSFVHKSKNSLRNFQFGFSGGYAYTWAINKRWFASGSATTGVNFGTERINDFGKQKIELYPTFFPRISVGYNKEKWSLGLSYVNNLIFSSFSDNNNSNIGLSSGNFQIGYIWRLDSNPFFSKKKSE
;
A
#
# COMPACT_ATOMS: atom_id res chain seq x y z
N MET A 1 7.63 -32.84 -1.54
CA MET A 1 7.62 -31.37 -1.79
C MET A 1 7.42 -31.08 -3.28
N LYS A 2 6.22 -31.32 -3.85
CA LYS A 2 5.88 -30.95 -5.24
C LYS A 2 4.35 -30.92 -5.37
N ALA A 3 3.69 -29.82 -4.97
CA ALA A 3 2.26 -29.59 -5.23
C ALA A 3 1.81 -28.15 -4.95
N TYR A 4 2.45 -27.43 -4.01
CA TYR A 4 1.93 -26.14 -3.53
C TYR A 4 2.23 -24.93 -4.43
N PHE A 5 3.05 -25.08 -5.48
CA PHE A 5 3.39 -23.96 -6.37
C PHE A 5 2.36 -23.71 -7.48
N SER A 6 1.48 -24.68 -7.79
CA SER A 6 0.45 -24.50 -8.84
C SER A 6 -0.74 -23.67 -8.41
N PHE A 7 -1.02 -23.56 -7.10
CA PHE A 7 -2.18 -22.79 -6.63
C PHE A 7 -1.94 -21.27 -6.65
N LEU A 8 -0.67 -20.83 -6.57
CA LEU A 8 -0.32 -19.40 -6.62
C LEU A 8 -0.41 -18.81 -8.04
N PHE A 9 -0.32 -19.65 -9.08
CA PHE A 9 -0.45 -19.22 -10.47
C PHE A 9 -1.91 -19.08 -10.94
N LEU A 10 -2.86 -19.72 -10.24
CA LEU A 10 -4.30 -19.61 -10.53
C LEU A 10 -4.91 -18.29 -10.07
N LEU A 11 -4.29 -17.58 -9.12
CA LEU A 11 -4.67 -16.21 -8.72
C LEU A 11 -4.05 -15.12 -9.61
N ALA A 12 -3.12 -15.49 -10.51
CA ALA A 12 -2.43 -14.56 -11.40
C ALA A 12 -3.10 -14.40 -12.79
N PHE A 13 -4.18 -15.13 -13.06
CA PHE A 13 -5.05 -14.83 -14.19
C PHE A 13 -6.18 -13.90 -13.73
N PRO A 14 -6.08 -12.57 -13.91
CA PRO A 14 -7.29 -11.82 -14.07
C PRO A 14 -7.89 -12.35 -15.38
N TYR A 15 -8.98 -13.11 -15.28
CA TYR A 15 -9.91 -13.20 -16.39
C TYR A 15 -10.07 -11.79 -16.95
N PHE A 16 -9.81 -11.63 -18.24
CA PHE A 16 -10.12 -10.45 -19.05
C PHE A 16 -11.65 -10.26 -19.12
N CYS A 17 -12.32 -10.22 -17.97
CA CYS A 17 -13.63 -9.62 -17.86
C CYS A 17 -13.42 -8.13 -18.08
N ILE A 18 -13.63 -7.69 -19.32
CA ILE A 18 -13.87 -6.29 -19.63
C ILE A 18 -15.16 -5.94 -18.90
N ALA A 19 -15.03 -5.49 -17.65
CA ALA A 19 -16.16 -5.01 -16.88
C ALA A 19 -16.74 -3.81 -17.62
N GLN A 20 -18.04 -3.87 -17.91
CA GLN A 20 -18.77 -2.81 -18.59
C GLN A 20 -18.60 -1.50 -17.80
N ILE A 21 -18.04 -0.47 -18.45
CA ILE A 21 -17.91 0.86 -17.87
C ILE A 21 -19.06 1.75 -18.32
N ASP A 22 -19.51 2.62 -17.43
CA ASP A 22 -20.39 3.73 -17.79
C ASP A 22 -19.50 4.87 -18.31
N THR A 23 -19.50 5.06 -19.63
CA THR A 23 -18.64 6.05 -20.31
C THR A 23 -19.01 7.50 -19.96
N THR A 24 -20.20 7.73 -19.38
CA THR A 24 -20.58 9.05 -18.88
C THR A 24 -19.88 9.40 -17.56
N TYR A 25 -19.38 8.39 -16.84
CA TYR A 25 -18.63 8.53 -15.59
C TYR A 25 -17.13 8.31 -15.77
N ILE A 26 -16.72 7.39 -16.64
CA ILE A 26 -15.33 6.96 -16.77
C ILE A 26 -14.87 7.05 -18.22
N LYS A 27 -13.75 7.73 -18.46
CA LYS A 27 -13.12 7.83 -19.79
C LYS A 27 -11.67 7.33 -19.76
N PRO A 28 -11.34 6.22 -20.45
CA PRO A 28 -9.94 5.83 -20.70
C PRO A 28 -9.20 6.91 -21.50
N PHE A 29 -7.87 6.98 -21.36
CA PHE A 29 -7.07 7.79 -22.28
C PHE A 29 -6.89 7.05 -23.61
N ASP A 30 -6.92 7.80 -24.70
CA ASP A 30 -6.76 7.24 -26.06
C ASP A 30 -5.30 6.79 -26.32
N ASN A 31 -4.35 7.37 -25.58
CA ASN A 31 -2.93 7.04 -25.66
C ASN A 31 -2.64 5.62 -25.17
N LYS A 32 -2.10 4.78 -26.06
CA LYS A 32 -1.71 3.40 -25.73
C LYS A 32 -0.43 3.29 -24.91
N LEU A 33 0.41 4.33 -24.93
CA LEU A 33 1.69 4.36 -24.22
C LEU A 33 1.76 5.58 -23.30
N SER A 34 2.23 5.38 -22.08
CA SER A 34 2.63 6.48 -21.21
C SER A 34 3.86 6.13 -20.38
N VAL A 35 4.63 7.15 -20.05
CA VAL A 35 5.79 7.09 -19.17
C VAL A 35 5.43 7.83 -17.89
N ARG A 36 5.75 7.24 -16.74
CA ARG A 36 5.55 7.80 -15.42
C ARG A 36 6.89 8.01 -14.75
N THR A 37 7.06 9.12 -14.08
CA THR A 37 8.13 9.31 -13.09
C THR A 37 7.46 9.67 -11.76
N TYR A 38 8.02 9.20 -10.66
CA TYR A 38 7.45 9.48 -9.35
C TYR A 38 8.50 9.50 -8.25
N LEU A 39 8.25 10.31 -7.23
CA LEU A 39 8.90 10.26 -5.94
C LEU A 39 8.00 9.51 -4.98
N SER A 40 8.54 8.57 -4.23
CA SER A 40 7.79 7.73 -3.29
C SER A 40 8.53 7.58 -1.97
N MET A 41 7.84 7.86 -0.86
CA MET A 41 8.34 7.66 0.49
C MET A 41 7.53 6.53 1.13
N LYS A 42 8.19 5.38 1.26
CA LYS A 42 7.63 4.18 1.87
C LYS A 42 8.16 4.00 3.28
N PHE A 43 7.30 3.58 4.20
CA PHE A 43 7.69 3.29 5.56
C PHE A 43 6.89 2.13 6.15
N ILE A 44 7.51 1.46 7.12
CA ILE A 44 6.81 0.66 8.12
C ILE A 44 7.14 1.23 9.48
N SER A 45 6.11 1.40 10.27
CA SER A 45 6.06 2.14 11.52
C SER A 45 5.53 1.19 12.58
N MET A 46 6.10 1.22 13.78
CA MET A 46 5.50 0.53 14.93
C MET A 46 5.08 1.57 15.95
N GLU A 47 3.87 1.43 16.46
CA GLU A 47 3.41 2.16 17.62
C GLU A 47 3.21 1.16 18.75
N GLN A 48 3.85 1.42 19.88
CA GLN A 48 3.72 0.62 21.08
C GLN A 48 3.13 1.50 22.17
N GLU A 49 1.99 1.09 22.69
CA GLU A 49 1.35 1.75 23.83
C GLU A 49 1.74 1.01 25.11
N ILE A 50 2.37 1.70 26.06
CA ILE A 50 2.72 1.15 27.38
C ILE A 50 2.17 2.09 28.45
N ASP A 51 1.27 1.60 29.30
CA ASP A 51 0.67 2.37 30.40
C ASP A 51 0.11 3.75 30.00
N GLY A 52 -0.46 3.84 28.78
CA GLY A 52 -1.03 5.06 28.22
C GLY A 52 -0.05 5.96 27.46
N GLU A 53 1.26 5.67 27.49
CA GLU A 53 2.25 6.36 26.66
C GLU A 53 2.44 5.66 25.32
N ILE A 54 2.30 6.42 24.23
CA ILE A 54 2.48 5.91 22.86
C ILE A 54 3.92 6.18 22.41
N LYS A 55 4.69 5.12 22.22
CA LYS A 55 6.03 5.16 21.66
C LYS A 55 6.02 4.77 20.19
N LYS A 56 6.47 5.69 19.33
CA LYS A 56 6.47 5.51 17.87
C LYS A 56 7.88 5.24 17.33
N PHE A 57 8.07 4.05 16.78
CA PHE A 57 9.30 3.62 16.13
C PHE A 57 9.21 3.88 14.63
N MET A 58 10.08 4.77 14.15
CA MET A 58 10.15 5.21 12.76
C MET A 58 11.42 4.67 12.08
N PRO A 59 11.33 4.33 10.78
CA PRO A 59 12.51 4.02 9.98
C PRO A 59 13.13 5.31 9.43
N ASN A 60 14.46 5.39 9.36
CA ASN A 60 15.17 6.43 8.62
C ASN A 60 15.33 6.03 7.14
N SER A 61 14.20 5.93 6.44
CA SER A 61 14.16 5.55 5.03
C SER A 61 14.04 6.78 4.14
N PRO A 62 14.94 6.98 3.16
CA PRO A 62 14.89 8.14 2.28
C PRO A 62 13.76 7.97 1.27
N MET A 63 13.37 9.07 0.64
CA MET A 63 12.49 9.03 -0.52
C MET A 63 13.16 8.26 -1.67
N SER A 64 12.36 7.61 -2.51
CA SER A 64 12.77 6.84 -3.68
C SER A 64 12.33 7.51 -4.96
N LEU A 65 13.16 7.42 -6.00
CA LEU A 65 12.79 7.83 -7.35
C LEU A 65 12.34 6.57 -8.11
N GLY A 66 11.21 6.67 -8.80
CA GLY A 66 10.68 5.58 -9.61
C GLY A 66 10.27 6.04 -11.00
N ALA A 67 10.27 5.08 -11.91
CA ALA A 67 9.80 5.24 -13.27
C ALA A 67 8.82 4.11 -13.60
N GLY A 68 7.89 4.35 -14.50
CA GLY A 68 6.93 3.36 -14.94
C GLY A 68 6.59 3.53 -16.40
N VAL A 69 6.18 2.45 -17.04
CA VAL A 69 5.67 2.45 -18.40
C VAL A 69 4.30 1.80 -18.39
N SER A 70 3.34 2.43 -19.06
CA SER A 70 2.02 1.86 -19.29
C SER A 70 1.82 1.53 -20.74
N ILE A 71 1.40 0.30 -21.04
CA ILE A 71 1.03 -0.15 -22.39
C ILE A 71 -0.41 -0.67 -22.33
N ASN A 72 -1.30 -0.15 -23.21
CA ASN A 72 -2.70 -0.56 -23.31
C ASN A 72 -3.42 -0.61 -21.93
N ASN A 73 -3.31 0.47 -21.14
CA ASN A 73 -3.82 0.57 -19.77
C ASN A 73 -3.25 -0.41 -18.73
N THR A 74 -2.21 -1.19 -19.08
CA THR A 74 -1.44 -2.00 -18.12
C THR A 74 -0.19 -1.24 -17.72
N ILE A 75 0.00 -0.99 -16.42
CA ILE A 75 1.13 -0.21 -15.90
C ILE A 75 2.13 -1.14 -15.24
N ILE A 76 3.40 -1.01 -15.62
CA ILE A 76 4.55 -1.62 -14.95
C ILE A 76 5.35 -0.48 -14.33
N ASN A 77 5.46 -0.46 -13.00
CA ASN A 77 6.25 0.53 -12.27
C ASN A 77 7.49 -0.14 -11.68
N LEU A 78 8.63 0.53 -11.77
CA LEU A 78 9.89 0.15 -11.15
C LEU A 78 10.43 1.35 -10.36
N SER A 79 10.60 1.19 -9.04
CA SER A 79 11.23 2.20 -8.18
C SER A 79 12.56 1.72 -7.64
N TYR A 80 13.53 2.64 -7.62
CA TYR A 80 14.84 2.40 -7.02
C TYR A 80 15.10 3.42 -5.89
N GLY A 81 15.18 2.93 -4.66
CA GLY A 81 15.25 3.77 -3.44
C GLY A 81 16.64 4.07 -2.92
N TYR A 82 17.70 3.57 -3.56
CA TYR A 82 19.08 3.72 -3.04
C TYR A 82 19.66 5.13 -3.25
N GLY A 83 19.03 5.98 -4.08
CA GLY A 83 19.65 7.17 -4.68
C GLY A 83 19.53 8.50 -3.92
N LEU A 84 18.78 8.60 -2.83
CA LEU A 84 18.59 9.86 -2.10
C LEU A 84 19.15 9.82 -0.67
N ASN A 85 20.31 9.17 -0.49
CA ASN A 85 20.98 9.06 0.81
C ASN A 85 21.32 10.42 1.44
N PHE A 86 21.46 11.49 0.65
CA PHE A 86 21.66 12.86 1.16
C PHE A 86 20.45 13.42 1.93
N MET A 87 19.27 12.80 1.81
CA MET A 87 18.09 13.17 2.59
C MET A 87 17.97 12.39 3.91
N LYS A 88 18.93 11.51 4.22
CA LYS A 88 18.96 10.84 5.52
C LYS A 88 19.51 11.79 6.57
N ASP A 89 18.82 11.85 7.70
CA ASP A 89 19.34 12.53 8.88
C ASP A 89 20.26 11.56 9.62
N ASP A 90 21.55 11.89 9.72
CA ASP A 90 22.54 11.07 10.41
C ASP A 90 22.21 10.86 11.89
N LYS A 91 21.47 11.79 12.51
CA LYS A 91 21.02 11.68 13.91
C LYS A 91 19.99 10.58 14.11
N LYS A 92 19.25 10.18 13.06
CA LYS A 92 18.16 9.19 13.10
C LYS A 92 18.64 7.74 12.88
N GLY A 93 19.96 7.53 12.84
CA GLY A 93 20.57 6.21 12.69
C GLY A 93 20.37 5.61 11.29
N ARG A 94 20.86 4.38 11.08
CA ARG A 94 20.77 3.71 9.77
C ARG A 94 19.63 2.71 9.74
N THR A 95 18.77 2.83 8.73
CA THR A 95 17.75 1.81 8.42
C THR A 95 18.10 1.06 7.13
N LYS A 96 18.08 -0.27 7.19
CA LYS A 96 18.10 -1.15 6.02
C LYS A 96 16.68 -1.59 5.71
N ALA A 97 16.19 -1.29 4.51
CA ALA A 97 14.82 -1.60 4.08
C ALA A 97 14.82 -2.40 2.78
N LEU A 98 14.04 -3.48 2.75
CA LEU A 98 13.60 -4.18 1.55
C LEU A 98 12.08 -4.11 1.54
N ASP A 99 11.52 -3.32 0.63
CA ASP A 99 10.10 -3.07 0.53
C ASP A 99 9.62 -3.28 -0.91
N PHE A 100 8.99 -4.42 -1.12
CA PHE A 100 8.35 -4.79 -2.37
C PHE A 100 6.83 -4.75 -2.21
N GLN A 101 6.15 -4.00 -3.07
CA GLN A 101 4.69 -3.87 -3.05
C GLN A 101 4.16 -3.91 -4.48
N ILE A 102 3.08 -4.65 -4.68
CA ILE A 102 2.28 -4.67 -5.90
C ILE A 102 0.90 -4.15 -5.53
N HIS A 103 0.47 -3.09 -6.20
CA HIS A 103 -0.89 -2.56 -6.11
C HIS A 103 -1.57 -2.72 -7.46
N ASN A 104 -2.53 -3.65 -7.56
CA ASN A 104 -3.35 -3.83 -8.73
C ASN A 104 -4.72 -3.18 -8.50
N TYR A 105 -4.94 -2.02 -9.11
CA TYR A 105 -6.25 -1.40 -9.14
C TYR A 105 -7.04 -1.93 -10.35
N GLY A 106 -7.77 -3.02 -10.16
CA GLY A 106 -8.70 -3.53 -11.17
C GLY A 106 -10.02 -2.75 -11.20
N ARG A 107 -10.99 -3.25 -11.97
CA ARG A 107 -12.34 -2.68 -12.03
C ARG A 107 -13.20 -3.12 -10.86
N LYS A 108 -13.37 -4.44 -10.78
CA LYS A 108 -14.16 -5.10 -9.75
C LYS A 108 -13.33 -5.43 -8.52
N PHE A 109 -12.06 -5.77 -8.73
CA PHE A 109 -11.17 -6.24 -7.68
C PHE A 109 -9.93 -5.36 -7.57
N ILE A 110 -9.56 -5.02 -6.35
CA ILE A 110 -8.29 -4.41 -5.98
C ILE A 110 -7.47 -5.47 -5.27
N ILE A 111 -6.20 -5.62 -5.64
CA ILE A 111 -5.29 -6.60 -5.03
C ILE A 111 -4.02 -5.87 -4.61
N ASP A 112 -3.66 -6.01 -3.35
CA ASP A 112 -2.40 -5.52 -2.81
C ASP A 112 -1.58 -6.68 -2.27
N LEU A 113 -0.35 -6.82 -2.75
CA LEU A 113 0.63 -7.79 -2.27
C LEU A 113 1.85 -7.04 -1.76
N PHE A 114 2.36 -7.41 -0.59
CA PHE A 114 3.53 -6.74 -0.04
C PHE A 114 4.45 -7.67 0.72
N VAL A 115 5.75 -7.38 0.62
CA VAL A 115 6.86 -8.02 1.33
C VAL A 115 7.77 -6.91 1.82
N GLN A 116 7.81 -6.72 3.12
CA GLN A 116 8.49 -5.60 3.77
C GLN A 116 9.41 -6.14 4.86
N LYS A 117 10.66 -5.72 4.85
CA LYS A 117 11.66 -6.06 5.85
C LYS A 117 12.46 -4.81 6.16
N TYR A 118 12.35 -4.36 7.39
CA TYR A 118 13.03 -3.18 7.90
C TYR A 118 13.88 -3.55 9.10
N HIS A 119 15.07 -2.97 9.17
CA HIS A 119 16.02 -3.19 10.23
C HIS A 119 16.69 -1.87 10.60
N GLY A 120 16.66 -1.53 11.89
CA GLY A 120 17.12 -0.26 12.42
C GLY A 120 16.01 0.79 12.41
N PHE A 121 15.67 1.28 13.59
CA PHE A 121 14.61 2.27 13.83
C PHE A 121 15.08 3.34 14.80
N TYR A 122 14.29 4.40 14.96
CA TYR A 122 14.48 5.40 15.99
C TYR A 122 13.13 5.81 16.59
N THR A 123 13.13 6.34 17.80
CA THR A 123 11.99 7.07 18.39
C THR A 123 12.41 8.51 18.58
N SER A 124 11.45 9.43 18.51
CA SER A 124 11.68 10.85 18.68
C SER A 124 10.53 11.47 19.46
N ASP A 125 10.85 12.44 20.32
CA ASP A 125 9.88 13.38 20.89
C ASP A 125 9.27 14.25 19.76
N ASN A 126 8.04 14.74 19.93
CA ASN A 126 7.41 15.76 19.10
C ASN A 126 8.33 16.96 18.74
N SER A 127 9.31 17.30 19.60
CA SER A 127 10.29 18.37 19.34
C SER A 127 11.51 17.95 18.50
N ASP A 128 11.62 16.67 18.13
CA ASP A 128 12.77 16.05 17.45
C ASP A 128 14.13 16.22 18.18
N LYS A 129 14.12 16.63 19.46
CA LYS A 129 15.33 16.85 20.27
C LYS A 129 15.88 15.59 20.91
N ASN A 130 15.00 14.67 21.33
CA ASN A 130 15.37 13.44 22.01
C ASN A 130 15.20 12.25 21.07
N ILE A 131 16.25 11.92 20.33
CA ILE A 131 16.28 10.78 19.40
C ILE A 131 16.92 9.59 20.10
N GLN A 132 16.18 8.49 20.19
CA GLN A 132 16.69 7.21 20.69
C GLN A 132 16.76 6.20 19.54
N LEU A 133 17.88 5.50 19.41
CA LEU A 133 18.16 4.58 18.31
C LEU A 133 17.90 3.13 18.71
N TYR A 134 17.37 2.36 17.77
CA TYR A 134 17.07 0.93 17.89
C TYR A 134 17.64 0.18 16.69
N PRO A 135 18.98 0.04 16.61
CA PRO A 135 19.63 -0.61 15.48
C PRO A 135 19.32 -2.12 15.42
N ASP A 136 18.98 -2.76 16.54
CA ASP A 136 18.68 -4.19 16.63
C ASP A 136 17.25 -4.54 16.20
N LEU A 137 16.32 -3.57 16.25
CA LEU A 137 14.91 -3.78 15.94
C LEU A 137 14.71 -4.16 14.46
N LYS A 138 13.99 -5.27 14.25
CA LYS A 138 13.66 -5.85 12.94
C LYS A 138 12.15 -6.04 12.84
N ILE A 139 11.55 -5.44 11.82
CA ILE A 139 10.14 -5.63 11.49
C ILE A 139 10.04 -6.27 10.11
N GLN A 140 9.30 -7.37 10.03
CA GLN A 140 9.00 -8.06 8.78
C GLN A 140 7.48 -8.15 8.64
N GLN A 141 6.98 -7.79 7.47
CA GLN A 141 5.56 -7.85 7.16
C GLN A 141 5.36 -8.44 5.78
N TYR A 142 4.42 -9.37 5.68
CA TYR A 142 4.01 -10.00 4.45
C TYR A 142 2.50 -9.96 4.42
N GLY A 143 1.91 -9.62 3.28
CA GLY A 143 0.47 -9.57 3.21
C GLY A 143 -0.07 -9.67 1.80
N ALA A 144 -1.28 -10.18 1.73
CA ALA A 144 -2.13 -10.16 0.55
C ALA A 144 -3.50 -9.66 0.96
N PHE A 145 -3.97 -8.60 0.32
CA PHE A 145 -5.28 -8.01 0.55
C PHE A 145 -6.05 -7.93 -0.76
N GLY A 146 -7.30 -8.36 -0.73
CA GLY A 146 -8.21 -8.30 -1.87
C GLY A 146 -9.47 -7.54 -1.49
N GLN A 147 -10.00 -6.74 -2.41
CA GLN A 147 -11.21 -5.96 -2.18
C GLN A 147 -12.08 -5.88 -3.41
N TYR A 148 -13.37 -6.09 -3.24
CA TYR A 148 -14.41 -5.91 -4.23
C TYR A 148 -15.01 -4.50 -4.19
N VAL A 149 -15.24 -3.95 -5.38
CA VAL A 149 -15.81 -2.62 -5.62
C VAL A 149 -17.22 -2.78 -6.21
N PHE A 150 -18.25 -2.44 -5.43
CA PHE A 150 -19.65 -2.63 -5.84
C PHE A 150 -20.04 -1.75 -7.03
N ASN A 151 -19.73 -0.45 -6.99
CA ASN A 151 -20.05 0.50 -8.06
C ASN A 151 -18.95 0.57 -9.14
N ASN A 152 -18.41 -0.59 -9.54
CA ASN A 152 -17.29 -0.69 -10.48
C ASN A 152 -17.58 -0.18 -11.90
N LYS A 153 -18.85 0.07 -12.25
CA LYS A 153 -19.25 0.64 -13.54
C LYS A 153 -19.08 2.16 -13.58
N LYS A 154 -19.30 2.85 -12.45
CA LYS A 154 -19.28 4.33 -12.36
C LYS A 154 -18.11 4.87 -11.55
N PHE A 155 -17.60 4.12 -10.58
CA PHE A 155 -16.46 4.52 -9.74
C PHE A 155 -15.17 3.85 -10.22
N SER A 156 -14.07 4.60 -10.22
CA SER A 156 -12.76 4.11 -10.63
C SER A 156 -11.63 4.44 -9.64
N TYR A 157 -11.08 3.39 -9.02
CA TYR A 157 -9.79 3.46 -8.33
C TYR A 157 -8.62 3.73 -9.29
N LYS A 158 -8.70 3.18 -10.51
CA LYS A 158 -7.69 3.40 -11.55
C LYS A 158 -7.52 4.88 -11.87
N ALA A 159 -8.61 5.63 -11.93
CA ALA A 159 -8.57 7.06 -12.20
C ALA A 159 -7.79 7.84 -11.12
N ALA A 160 -7.85 7.40 -9.87
CA ALA A 160 -7.19 8.05 -8.76
C ALA A 160 -5.69 7.68 -8.65
N PHE A 161 -5.37 6.39 -8.56
CA PHE A 161 -4.01 5.94 -8.18
C PHE A 161 -3.12 5.57 -9.37
N ASN A 162 -3.73 5.10 -10.46
CA ASN A 162 -3.02 4.74 -11.69
C ASN A 162 -3.01 5.88 -12.71
N GLN A 163 -4.06 6.70 -12.74
CA GLN A 163 -4.29 7.79 -13.68
C GLN A 163 -4.17 7.35 -15.16
N ASN A 164 -4.48 6.09 -15.47
CA ASN A 164 -4.59 5.58 -16.85
C ASN A 164 -6.00 5.77 -17.44
N GLU A 165 -6.84 6.52 -16.75
CA GLU A 165 -8.19 6.90 -17.15
C GLU A 165 -8.68 8.06 -16.27
N LYS A 166 -9.82 8.64 -16.60
CA LYS A 166 -10.42 9.77 -15.89
C LYS A 166 -11.77 9.40 -15.28
N GLN A 167 -12.00 9.88 -14.07
CA GLN A 167 -13.33 10.00 -13.47
C GLN A 167 -13.93 11.33 -13.96
N LEU A 168 -14.94 11.30 -14.82
CA LEU A 168 -15.60 12.48 -15.40
C LEU A 168 -16.66 13.07 -14.49
N LYS A 169 -17.33 12.23 -13.71
CA LYS A 169 -18.38 12.61 -12.75
C LYS A 169 -18.09 12.01 -11.40
N SER A 170 -18.44 12.70 -10.32
CA SER A 170 -18.21 12.17 -8.98
C SER A 170 -18.98 10.88 -8.77
N ALA A 171 -18.32 9.91 -8.17
CA ALA A 171 -18.91 8.61 -7.86
C ALA A 171 -18.25 8.04 -6.61
N GLY A 172 -19.02 7.27 -5.85
CA GLY A 172 -18.48 6.45 -4.77
C GLY A 172 -18.89 5.00 -4.91
N SER A 173 -18.29 4.17 -4.08
CA SER A 173 -18.56 2.74 -4.04
C SER A 173 -18.40 2.22 -2.62
N PHE A 174 -19.33 1.39 -2.20
CA PHE A 174 -19.06 0.46 -1.12
C PHE A 174 -17.94 -0.50 -1.50
N LEU A 175 -17.25 -0.95 -0.48
CA LEU A 175 -16.10 -1.83 -0.57
C LEU A 175 -16.29 -2.97 0.41
N VAL A 176 -15.96 -4.18 -0.02
CA VAL A 176 -15.83 -5.34 0.87
C VAL A 176 -14.57 -6.08 0.50
N GLY A 177 -13.77 -6.47 1.47
CA GLY A 177 -12.50 -7.11 1.23
C GLY A 177 -12.09 -8.02 2.35
N GLY A 178 -10.91 -8.59 2.18
CA GLY A 178 -10.26 -9.42 3.17
C GLY A 178 -8.81 -9.64 2.82
N GLY A 179 -8.04 -10.01 3.82
CA GLY A 179 -6.60 -10.19 3.64
C GLY A 179 -6.03 -11.19 4.61
N VAL A 180 -4.83 -11.63 4.27
CA VAL A 180 -3.96 -12.43 5.12
C VAL A 180 -2.68 -11.65 5.34
N TYR A 181 -2.19 -11.66 6.58
CA TYR A 181 -1.05 -10.89 7.02
C TYR A 181 -0.17 -11.73 7.92
N PHE A 182 1.13 -11.63 7.73
CA PHE A 182 2.12 -12.19 8.62
C PHE A 182 3.07 -11.08 9.05
N SER A 183 3.12 -10.84 10.35
CA SER A 183 3.97 -9.84 10.98
C SER A 183 4.97 -10.54 11.90
N LYS A 184 6.22 -10.11 11.86
CA LYS A 184 7.26 -10.56 12.77
C LYS A 184 8.08 -9.38 13.25
N ILE A 185 8.15 -9.22 14.55
CA ILE A 185 8.93 -8.20 15.25
C ILE A 185 9.99 -8.92 16.07
N ASN A 186 11.25 -8.55 15.88
CA ASN A 186 12.37 -9.13 16.59
C ASN A 186 13.31 -8.02 17.07
N SER A 187 13.85 -8.17 18.27
CA SER A 187 14.90 -7.31 18.83
C SER A 187 15.81 -8.15 19.71
N ASP A 188 17.02 -7.68 19.97
CA ASP A 188 17.96 -8.37 20.86
C ASP A 188 17.87 -7.80 22.29
N SER A 189 17.56 -6.50 22.43
CA SER A 189 17.39 -5.83 23.73
C SER A 189 16.27 -4.79 23.77
N SER A 190 15.87 -4.24 22.62
CA SER A 190 15.03 -3.04 22.55
C SER A 190 13.51 -3.28 22.52
N PHE A 191 13.07 -4.54 22.51
CA PHE A 191 11.67 -4.92 22.47
C PHE A 191 11.45 -6.11 23.40
N VAL A 192 10.55 -5.96 24.36
CA VAL A 192 10.11 -7.05 25.24
C VAL A 192 8.60 -7.12 25.13
N HIS A 193 8.09 -8.25 24.64
CA HIS A 193 6.66 -8.56 24.64
C HIS A 193 6.46 -9.95 25.26
N LYS A 194 5.65 -10.04 26.33
CA LYS A 194 5.43 -11.28 27.11
C LYS A 194 6.75 -12.01 27.47
N SER A 195 7.75 -11.26 27.93
CA SER A 195 9.09 -11.79 28.31
C SER A 195 9.89 -12.43 27.17
N LYS A 196 9.54 -12.12 25.91
CA LYS A 196 10.30 -12.54 24.72
C LYS A 196 10.65 -11.31 23.88
N ASN A 197 11.81 -11.37 23.24
CA ASN A 197 12.25 -10.31 22.33
C ASN A 197 11.80 -10.56 20.88
N SER A 198 10.78 -11.41 20.69
CA SER A 198 10.20 -11.71 19.39
C SER A 198 8.69 -11.90 19.47
N LEU A 199 7.97 -11.23 18.57
CA LEU A 199 6.55 -11.41 18.33
C LEU A 199 6.37 -11.92 16.89
N ARG A 200 5.53 -12.93 16.73
CA ARG A 200 5.03 -13.38 15.43
C ARG A 200 3.54 -13.33 15.49
N ASN A 201 2.90 -12.85 14.43
CA ASN A 201 1.46 -12.85 14.34
C ASN A 201 1.04 -13.17 12.91
N PHE A 202 0.22 -14.20 12.77
CA PHE A 202 -0.50 -14.49 11.55
C PHE A 202 -1.94 -14.04 11.72
N GLN A 203 -2.44 -13.24 10.79
CA GLN A 203 -3.79 -12.72 10.80
C GLN A 203 -4.48 -13.00 9.48
N PHE A 204 -5.77 -13.29 9.55
CA PHE A 204 -6.66 -13.15 8.40
C PHE A 204 -7.87 -12.34 8.82
N GLY A 205 -8.48 -11.59 7.91
CA GLY A 205 -9.66 -10.83 8.27
C GLY A 205 -10.45 -10.34 7.09
N PHE A 206 -11.58 -9.72 7.42
CA PHE A 206 -12.46 -9.08 6.47
C PHE A 206 -12.62 -7.61 6.82
N SER A 207 -12.83 -6.80 5.80
CA SER A 207 -13.02 -5.36 5.94
C SER A 207 -14.15 -4.86 5.06
N GLY A 208 -14.82 -3.83 5.55
CA GLY A 208 -15.84 -3.06 4.84
C GLY A 208 -15.42 -1.61 4.75
N GLY A 209 -15.86 -0.91 3.72
CA GLY A 209 -15.51 0.49 3.58
C GLY A 209 -16.27 1.21 2.50
N TYR A 210 -15.83 2.44 2.26
CA TYR A 210 -16.37 3.29 1.23
C TYR A 210 -15.25 4.04 0.53
N ALA A 211 -15.39 4.20 -0.77
CA ALA A 211 -14.56 5.07 -1.58
C ALA A 211 -15.41 6.14 -2.25
N TYR A 212 -14.82 7.30 -2.47
CA TYR A 212 -15.42 8.40 -3.20
C TYR A 212 -14.36 9.13 -4.01
N THR A 213 -14.66 9.42 -5.27
CA THR A 213 -13.89 10.33 -6.10
C THR A 213 -14.76 11.52 -6.46
N TRP A 214 -14.32 12.70 -6.03
CA TRP A 214 -14.87 13.98 -6.43
C TRP A 214 -14.22 14.43 -7.73
N ALA A 215 -14.99 14.42 -8.82
CA ALA A 215 -14.59 14.99 -10.11
C ALA A 215 -14.88 16.49 -10.09
N ILE A 216 -13.96 17.29 -9.54
CA ILE A 216 -14.13 18.73 -9.31
C ILE A 216 -14.39 19.46 -10.63
N ASN A 217 -13.65 19.11 -11.68
CA ASN A 217 -13.88 19.55 -13.05
C ASN A 217 -13.26 18.54 -14.02
N LYS A 218 -13.23 18.87 -15.32
CA LYS A 218 -12.68 18.00 -16.37
C LYS A 218 -11.19 17.65 -16.20
N ARG A 219 -10.48 18.30 -15.26
CA ARG A 219 -9.03 18.15 -15.06
C ARG A 219 -8.68 17.76 -13.62
N TRP A 220 -9.29 18.37 -12.62
CA TRP A 220 -9.00 18.14 -11.21
C TRP A 220 -9.89 17.06 -10.62
N PHE A 221 -9.29 16.20 -9.79
CA PHE A 221 -10.02 15.26 -8.95
C PHE A 221 -9.40 15.16 -7.56
N ALA A 222 -10.24 14.82 -6.59
CA ALA A 222 -9.82 14.36 -5.27
C ALA A 222 -10.52 13.03 -4.99
N SER A 223 -9.80 12.07 -4.44
CA SER A 223 -10.30 10.73 -4.13
C SER A 223 -9.90 10.34 -2.72
N GLY A 224 -10.83 9.75 -2.00
CA GLY A 224 -10.62 9.23 -0.66
C GLY A 224 -11.32 7.90 -0.53
N SER A 225 -10.69 6.96 0.16
CA SER A 225 -11.32 5.73 0.59
C SER A 225 -10.83 5.32 1.95
N ALA A 226 -11.70 4.73 2.74
CA ALA A 226 -11.36 4.18 4.03
C ALA A 226 -12.05 2.85 4.20
N THR A 227 -11.31 1.85 4.65
CA THR A 227 -11.87 0.54 5.00
C THR A 227 -11.45 0.19 6.40
N THR A 228 -12.42 -0.27 7.19
CA THR A 228 -12.18 -0.80 8.53
C THR A 228 -12.60 -2.26 8.57
N GLY A 229 -11.96 -3.04 9.42
CA GLY A 229 -12.22 -4.46 9.48
C GLY A 229 -11.73 -5.07 10.77
N VAL A 230 -11.96 -6.36 10.89
CA VAL A 230 -11.49 -7.17 12.02
C VAL A 230 -10.68 -8.33 11.46
N ASN A 231 -9.47 -8.43 11.97
CA ASN A 231 -8.57 -9.54 11.75
C ASN A 231 -8.64 -10.50 12.93
N PHE A 232 -8.54 -11.79 12.63
CA PHE A 232 -8.41 -12.89 13.55
C PHE A 232 -6.98 -13.40 13.43
N GLY A 233 -6.25 -13.47 14.53
CA GLY A 233 -4.87 -13.91 14.49
C GLY A 233 -4.39 -14.74 15.66
N THR A 234 -3.17 -15.24 15.49
CA THR A 234 -2.50 -16.15 16.42
C THR A 234 -0.98 -16.08 16.24
N GLU A 235 -0.22 -16.43 17.28
CA GLU A 235 1.24 -16.47 17.23
C GLU A 235 1.78 -17.60 16.34
N ARG A 236 1.02 -18.70 16.17
CA ARG A 236 1.41 -19.84 15.31
C ARG A 236 0.22 -20.32 14.48
N ILE A 237 0.46 -20.58 13.19
CA ILE A 237 -0.56 -21.14 12.28
C ILE A 237 -1.20 -22.44 12.82
N ASN A 238 -0.43 -23.28 13.52
CA ASN A 238 -0.93 -24.55 14.09
C ASN A 238 -1.85 -24.38 15.30
N ASP A 239 -1.96 -23.17 15.85
CA ASP A 239 -2.79 -22.87 17.02
C ASP A 239 -4.19 -22.36 16.61
N PHE A 240 -4.47 -22.19 15.31
CA PHE A 240 -5.81 -21.92 14.80
C PHE A 240 -6.79 -23.03 15.22
N GLY A 241 -7.81 -22.66 15.99
CA GLY A 241 -8.82 -23.58 16.52
C GLY A 241 -8.42 -24.31 17.82
N LYS A 242 -7.24 -24.06 18.38
CA LYS A 242 -6.76 -24.68 19.64
C LYS A 242 -6.59 -23.69 20.80
N GLN A 243 -6.46 -22.40 20.50
CA GLN A 243 -6.33 -21.33 21.49
C GLN A 243 -7.38 -20.23 21.23
N LYS A 244 -7.54 -19.32 22.20
CA LYS A 244 -8.43 -18.16 22.10
C LYS A 244 -7.98 -17.30 20.90
N ILE A 245 -8.88 -17.09 19.95
CA ILE A 245 -8.62 -16.26 18.77
C ILE A 245 -8.57 -14.79 19.23
N GLU A 246 -7.48 -14.10 18.91
CA GLU A 246 -7.32 -12.67 19.19
C GLU A 246 -7.94 -11.86 18.04
N LEU A 247 -8.66 -10.79 18.40
CA LEU A 247 -9.28 -9.86 17.45
C LEU A 247 -8.42 -8.61 17.32
N TYR A 248 -8.13 -8.23 16.08
CA TYR A 248 -7.33 -7.05 15.77
C TYR A 248 -8.11 -6.12 14.85
N PRO A 249 -8.39 -4.86 15.26
CA PRO A 249 -8.98 -3.90 14.33
C PRO A 249 -8.01 -3.62 13.18
N THR A 250 -8.55 -3.22 12.03
CA THR A 250 -7.76 -2.77 10.88
C THR A 250 -8.34 -1.49 10.32
N PHE A 251 -7.46 -0.66 9.76
CA PHE A 251 -7.86 0.57 9.09
C PHE A 251 -6.94 0.87 7.90
N PHE A 252 -7.51 0.94 6.69
CA PHE A 252 -6.77 1.17 5.45
C PHE A 252 -7.27 2.44 4.75
N PRO A 253 -6.75 3.62 5.09
CA PRO A 253 -7.06 4.85 4.38
C PRO A 253 -6.23 4.97 3.09
N ARG A 254 -6.87 5.49 2.04
CA ARG A 254 -6.21 5.92 0.79
C ARG A 254 -6.74 7.27 0.37
N ILE A 255 -5.84 8.16 0.01
CA ILE A 255 -6.17 9.51 -0.44
C ILE A 255 -5.38 9.79 -1.71
N SER A 256 -5.98 10.46 -2.68
CA SER A 256 -5.28 10.95 -3.85
C SER A 256 -5.89 12.25 -4.36
N VAL A 257 -5.04 13.16 -4.83
CA VAL A 257 -5.44 14.37 -5.54
C VAL A 257 -4.64 14.39 -6.83
N GLY A 258 -5.27 14.78 -7.92
CA GLY A 258 -4.57 14.84 -9.19
C GLY A 258 -5.17 15.78 -10.20
N TYR A 259 -4.36 16.04 -11.22
CA TYR A 259 -4.67 16.88 -12.35
C TYR A 259 -4.41 16.14 -13.64
N ASN A 260 -5.40 16.08 -14.52
CA ASN A 260 -5.39 15.32 -15.76
C ASN A 260 -5.57 16.22 -16.99
N LYS A 261 -4.55 16.32 -17.83
CA LYS A 261 -4.66 16.73 -19.23
C LYS A 261 -4.61 15.51 -20.15
N GLU A 262 -4.86 15.71 -21.44
CA GLU A 262 -4.79 14.63 -22.43
C GLU A 262 -3.38 14.05 -22.50
N LYS A 263 -2.37 14.90 -22.73
CA LYS A 263 -0.98 14.45 -22.87
C LYS A 263 -0.24 14.22 -21.57
N TRP A 264 -0.68 14.75 -20.43
CA TRP A 264 0.04 14.57 -19.17
C TRP A 264 -0.86 14.62 -17.94
N SER A 265 -0.40 14.06 -16.84
CA SER A 265 -1.04 14.16 -15.52
C SER A 265 -0.05 14.36 -14.39
N LEU A 266 -0.54 14.98 -13.33
CA LEU A 266 0.13 15.08 -12.03
C LEU A 266 -0.74 14.40 -10.98
N GLY A 267 -0.11 13.71 -10.03
CA GLY A 267 -0.81 13.02 -8.96
C GLY A 267 -0.04 13.06 -7.66
N LEU A 268 -0.76 13.29 -6.58
CA LEU A 268 -0.33 13.02 -5.22
C LEU A 268 -1.20 11.89 -4.67
N SER A 269 -0.61 10.95 -3.97
CA SER A 269 -1.34 9.87 -3.30
C SER A 269 -0.69 9.46 -2.00
N TYR A 270 -1.52 9.05 -1.06
CA TYR A 270 -1.15 8.48 0.22
C TYR A 270 -1.96 7.22 0.44
N VAL A 271 -1.28 6.10 0.67
CA VAL A 271 -1.90 4.82 1.00
C VAL A 271 -1.29 4.36 2.31
N ASN A 272 -2.12 3.95 3.26
CA ASN A 272 -1.65 3.44 4.54
C ASN A 272 -2.42 2.20 4.96
N ASN A 273 -1.71 1.27 5.58
CA ASN A 273 -2.23 0.03 6.11
C ASN A 273 -1.95 -0.04 7.60
N LEU A 274 -2.98 0.13 8.44
CA LEU A 274 -2.88 0.00 9.90
C LEU A 274 -3.38 -1.38 10.32
N ILE A 275 -2.49 -2.16 10.93
CA ILE A 275 -2.75 -3.52 11.40
C ILE A 275 -2.18 -3.64 12.82
N PHE A 276 -3.03 -3.98 13.78
CA PHE A 276 -2.60 -4.24 15.15
C PHE A 276 -2.00 -5.64 15.24
N SER A 277 -0.76 -5.75 15.72
CA SER A 277 -0.02 -7.02 15.88
C SER A 277 -0.09 -7.59 17.30
N SER A 278 -0.48 -6.77 18.28
CA SER A 278 -0.88 -7.17 19.63
C SER A 278 -1.99 -6.22 20.06
N PHE A 279 -3.12 -6.78 20.50
CA PHE A 279 -4.25 -6.03 21.05
C PHE A 279 -4.79 -6.83 22.22
N SER A 280 -4.63 -6.32 23.44
CA SER A 280 -5.02 -7.03 24.66
C SER A 280 -5.69 -6.07 25.63
N ASP A 281 -6.94 -6.33 25.99
CA ASP A 281 -7.69 -5.53 26.97
C ASP A 281 -7.07 -5.58 28.39
N ASN A 282 -6.26 -6.61 28.70
CA ASN A 282 -5.74 -6.85 30.05
C ASN A 282 -4.23 -6.60 30.23
N ASN A 283 -3.47 -6.47 29.15
CA ASN A 283 -2.04 -6.18 29.22
C ASN A 283 -1.84 -4.86 28.47
N ASN A 284 -1.49 -3.79 29.18
CA ASN A 284 -1.21 -2.43 28.68
C ASN A 284 -0.04 -2.36 27.66
N SER A 285 -0.03 -3.21 26.64
CA SER A 285 1.03 -3.33 25.63
C SER A 285 0.43 -3.60 24.25
N ASN A 286 -0.28 -2.61 23.72
CA ASN A 286 -0.80 -2.66 22.36
C ASN A 286 0.34 -2.37 21.37
N ILE A 287 0.38 -3.13 20.28
CA ILE A 287 1.39 -2.94 19.23
C ILE A 287 0.68 -2.80 17.90
N GLY A 288 0.71 -1.60 17.34
CA GLY A 288 0.23 -1.28 16.01
C GLY A 288 1.38 -1.27 15.00
N LEU A 289 1.15 -1.85 13.82
CA LEU A 289 2.01 -1.65 12.67
C LEU A 289 1.28 -0.78 11.64
N SER A 290 1.94 0.29 11.21
CA SER A 290 1.46 1.16 10.13
C SER A 290 2.42 1.05 8.96
N SER A 291 1.95 0.61 7.81
CA SER A 291 2.74 0.65 6.57
C SER A 291 2.16 1.64 5.59
N GLY A 292 2.95 2.64 5.19
CA GLY A 292 2.51 3.72 4.33
C GLY A 292 3.37 3.91 3.10
N ASN A 293 2.75 4.50 2.09
CA ASN A 293 3.40 4.99 0.88
C ASN A 293 2.80 6.35 0.49
N PHE A 294 3.64 7.37 0.55
CA PHE A 294 3.35 8.68 -0.03
C PHE A 294 4.01 8.75 -1.40
N GLN A 295 3.26 9.15 -2.44
CA GLN A 295 3.78 9.23 -3.80
C GLN A 295 3.33 10.52 -4.48
N ILE A 296 4.29 11.20 -5.13
CA ILE A 296 4.05 12.28 -6.09
C ILE A 296 4.53 11.79 -7.45
N GLY A 297 3.66 11.83 -8.46
CA GLY A 297 3.95 11.32 -9.80
C GLY A 297 3.59 12.29 -10.91
N TYR A 298 4.39 12.27 -11.96
CA TYR A 298 4.12 12.88 -13.25
C TYR A 298 3.98 11.78 -14.31
N ILE A 299 2.94 11.88 -15.15
CA ILE A 299 2.67 10.93 -16.22
C ILE A 299 2.67 11.72 -17.53
N TRP A 300 3.43 11.25 -18.50
CA TRP A 300 3.42 11.75 -19.86
C TRP A 300 2.88 10.69 -20.81
N ARG A 301 1.87 11.03 -21.60
CA ARG A 301 1.17 10.14 -22.53
C ARG A 301 1.62 10.45 -23.95
N LEU A 302 1.94 9.40 -24.69
CA LEU A 302 2.51 9.46 -26.03
C LEU A 302 1.42 9.11 -27.05
N ASP A 303 1.31 9.90 -28.12
CA ASP A 303 0.27 9.76 -29.14
C ASP A 303 0.54 8.57 -30.10
N SER A 304 1.79 8.16 -30.25
CA SER A 304 2.21 7.01 -31.06
C SER A 304 3.10 6.07 -30.27
N ASN A 305 3.07 4.78 -30.62
CA ASN A 305 3.97 3.77 -30.03
C ASN A 305 5.31 3.84 -30.78
N PRO A 306 6.39 4.41 -30.20
CA PRO A 306 7.66 4.61 -30.89
C PRO A 306 8.31 3.28 -31.31
N PHE A 307 7.92 2.16 -30.69
CA PHE A 307 8.44 0.83 -31.00
C PHE A 307 7.70 0.10 -32.13
N PHE A 308 6.52 0.57 -32.55
CA PHE A 308 5.68 -0.07 -33.58
C PHE A 308 5.26 0.89 -34.70
N SER A 309 6.04 1.94 -34.93
CA SER A 309 5.97 2.71 -36.17
C SER A 309 6.34 1.80 -37.33
N LYS A 310 5.35 1.11 -37.91
CA LYS A 310 5.49 0.54 -39.25
C LYS A 310 5.83 1.72 -40.15
N LYS A 311 7.05 1.70 -40.72
CA LYS A 311 7.36 2.39 -41.96
C LYS A 311 6.16 2.20 -42.88
N LYS A 312 5.43 3.27 -43.18
CA LYS A 312 4.65 3.31 -44.41
C LYS A 312 5.70 3.26 -45.52
N SER A 313 5.78 2.13 -46.21
CA SER A 313 6.41 2.05 -47.52
C SER A 313 5.54 2.87 -48.46
N GLU A 314 6.07 4.00 -48.92
CA GLU A 314 5.71 4.54 -50.23
C GLU A 314 6.19 3.60 -51.33
#